data_AF-A0A7R9PC64-F1
#
_entry.id   AF-A0A7R9PC64-F1
#
_cell.length_a   1.000
_cell.length_b   1.000
_cell.length_c   1.000
_cell.angle_alpha   90.00
_cell.angle_beta   90.00
_cell.angle_gamma   90.00
#
_symmetry.space_group_name_H-M   'P 1'
#
loop_
_entity.id
_entity.type
_entity.pdbx_description
1 polymer ?
#
loop_
_entity_poly.entity_id
_entity_poly.type
_entity_poly.pdbx_seq_one_letter_code
_entity_poly.pdbx_strand_id
1 'polypeptide(L)'
;MASTARMTLVAAMLLLATTHVVPHESVKKTPEDALDWWETAVFYQVYTRSFKDSDGDGIGDLQGITESLDYLSDLGVSAVCLAPIFSSPMVDFGYDIDNYIDIDPIFGTLKDFERLVEKAKRLGINPRPAGNKRMRFRVAASSCEFHH
;
A
#
# COMPACT_ATOMS: atom_id res chain seq x y z
N MET A 1 -28.68 -67.19 -2.02
CA MET A 1 -29.66 -66.07 -2.09
C MET A 1 -29.30 -64.96 -1.09
N ALA A 2 -28.09 -64.39 -1.10
CA ALA A 2 -27.71 -63.33 -0.14
C ALA A 2 -26.59 -62.38 -0.63
N SER A 3 -26.38 -62.22 -1.95
CA SER A 3 -25.25 -61.42 -2.47
C SER A 3 -25.62 -60.36 -3.51
N THR A 4 -26.84 -60.35 -4.03
CA THR A 4 -27.29 -59.36 -5.02
C THR A 4 -27.99 -58.14 -4.41
N ALA A 5 -28.55 -58.26 -3.20
CA ALA A 5 -29.32 -57.19 -2.56
C ALA A 5 -28.48 -56.07 -1.94
N ARG A 6 -27.19 -56.31 -1.66
CA ARG A 6 -26.28 -55.27 -1.11
C ARG A 6 -25.67 -54.38 -2.20
N MET A 7 -25.64 -54.85 -3.44
CA MET A 7 -24.98 -54.14 -4.54
C MET A 7 -25.90 -53.14 -5.25
N THR A 8 -27.22 -53.33 -5.16
CA THR A 8 -28.22 -52.39 -5.72
C THR A 8 -28.48 -51.19 -4.82
N LEU A 9 -28.29 -51.31 -3.49
CA LEU A 9 -28.54 -50.20 -2.55
C LEU A 9 -27.48 -49.09 -2.62
N VAL A 10 -26.22 -49.44 -2.91
CA VAL A 10 -25.13 -48.46 -3.04
C VAL A 10 -25.24 -47.66 -4.34
N ALA A 11 -25.75 -48.27 -5.41
CA ALA A 11 -25.97 -47.60 -6.70
C ALA A 11 -27.09 -46.57 -6.66
N ALA A 12 -28.12 -46.76 -5.82
CA ALA A 12 -29.25 -45.83 -5.70
C ALA A 12 -28.92 -44.59 -4.87
N MET A 13 -27.96 -44.65 -3.93
CA MET A 13 -27.53 -43.48 -3.16
C MET A 13 -26.59 -42.54 -3.92
N LEU A 14 -25.98 -42.98 -5.03
CA LEU A 14 -25.15 -42.11 -5.87
C LEU A 14 -25.93 -41.25 -6.88
N LEU A 15 -27.26 -41.42 -7.00
CA LEU A 15 -28.10 -40.71 -7.96
C LEU A 15 -28.92 -39.56 -7.35
N LEU A 16 -28.74 -39.26 -6.06
CA LEU A 16 -29.39 -38.13 -5.36
C LEU A 16 -28.42 -36.99 -5.02
N ALA A 17 -27.22 -36.97 -5.60
CA ALA A 17 -26.43 -35.75 -5.70
C ALA A 17 -27.05 -34.90 -6.83
N THR A 18 -28.27 -34.41 -6.59
CA THR A 18 -28.87 -33.36 -7.41
C THR A 18 -27.86 -32.23 -7.48
N THR A 19 -27.45 -31.93 -8.70
CA THR A 19 -26.69 -30.75 -9.08
C THR A 19 -27.40 -29.52 -8.52
N HIS A 20 -27.10 -29.14 -7.29
CA HIS A 20 -27.32 -27.78 -6.83
C HIS A 20 -26.27 -26.96 -7.56
N VAL A 21 -26.56 -26.65 -8.83
CA VAL A 21 -25.95 -25.53 -9.51
C VAL A 21 -26.41 -24.32 -8.70
N VAL A 22 -25.60 -23.90 -7.74
CA VAL A 22 -25.74 -22.60 -7.10
C VAL A 22 -25.56 -21.60 -8.23
N PRO A 23 -26.58 -20.79 -8.57
CA PRO A 23 -26.38 -19.71 -9.52
C PRO A 23 -25.29 -18.82 -8.94
N HIS A 24 -24.17 -18.68 -9.65
CA HIS A 24 -23.19 -17.66 -9.31
C HIS A 24 -23.83 -16.32 -9.67
N GLU A 25 -24.58 -15.76 -8.73
CA GLU A 25 -25.15 -14.43 -8.84
C GLU A 25 -23.99 -13.46 -9.05
N SER A 26 -23.90 -12.90 -10.25
CA SER A 26 -22.90 -11.89 -10.56
C SER A 26 -23.20 -10.67 -9.68
N VAL A 27 -22.45 -10.51 -8.60
CA VAL A 27 -22.51 -9.31 -7.77
C VAL A 27 -22.28 -8.13 -8.69
N LYS A 28 -23.34 -7.33 -8.92
CA LYS A 28 -23.21 -6.07 -9.64
C LYS A 28 -22.43 -5.13 -8.73
N LYS A 29 -21.17 -4.88 -9.09
CA LYS A 29 -20.36 -3.81 -8.48
C LYS A 29 -21.18 -2.52 -8.47
N THR A 30 -21.36 -1.90 -7.31
CA THR A 30 -21.91 -0.54 -7.24
C THR A 30 -20.93 0.45 -7.89
N PRO A 31 -21.36 1.66 -8.27
CA PRO A 31 -20.47 2.67 -8.83
C PRO A 31 -19.25 2.98 -7.94
N GLU A 32 -19.38 2.82 -6.62
CA GLU A 32 -18.27 2.93 -5.66
C GLU A 32 -17.28 1.75 -5.76
N ASP A 33 -17.73 0.53 -6.07
CA ASP A 33 -16.84 -0.61 -6.33
C ASP A 33 -16.16 -0.56 -7.71
N ALA A 34 -16.60 0.35 -8.58
CA ALA A 34 -16.05 0.55 -9.92
C ALA A 34 -14.83 1.47 -9.93
N LEU A 35 -14.67 2.33 -8.92
CA LEU A 35 -13.54 3.24 -8.80
C LEU A 35 -12.34 2.55 -8.14
N ASP A 36 -11.15 2.76 -8.69
CA ASP A 36 -9.91 2.32 -8.05
C ASP A 36 -9.67 3.12 -6.76
N TRP A 37 -8.94 2.54 -5.80
CA TRP A 37 -8.65 3.18 -4.51
C TRP A 37 -8.02 4.58 -4.64
N TRP A 38 -7.27 4.83 -5.72
CA TRP A 38 -6.59 6.11 -5.94
C TRP A 38 -7.53 7.19 -6.51
N GLU A 39 -8.68 6.82 -7.08
CA GLU A 39 -9.69 7.76 -7.59
C GLU A 39 -10.50 8.40 -6.46
N THR A 40 -10.51 7.76 -5.28
CA THR A 40 -11.19 8.23 -4.07
C THR A 40 -10.23 8.61 -2.93
N ALA A 41 -8.92 8.37 -3.09
CA ALA A 41 -7.93 8.63 -2.06
C ALA A 41 -7.65 10.14 -1.87
N VAL A 42 -7.57 10.56 -0.62
CA VAL A 42 -7.02 11.86 -0.24
C VAL A 42 -5.52 11.73 -0.09
N PHE A 43 -4.78 12.38 -0.99
CA PHE A 43 -3.31 12.38 -0.99
C PHE A 43 -2.77 13.57 -0.18
N TYR A 44 -1.78 13.29 0.68
CA TYR A 44 -1.02 14.31 1.40
C TYR A 44 0.45 14.24 0.99
N GLN A 45 0.94 15.30 0.34
CA GLN A 45 2.35 15.38 -0.05
C GLN A 45 3.19 15.92 1.11
N VAL A 46 4.22 15.17 1.50
CA VAL A 46 5.12 15.51 2.61
C VAL A 46 6.51 15.80 2.07
N TYR A 47 7.01 16.99 2.37
CA TYR A 47 8.42 17.34 2.18
C TYR A 47 9.18 17.03 3.47
N THR A 48 9.81 15.86 3.54
CA THR A 48 10.39 15.26 4.76
C THR A 48 11.22 16.24 5.57
N ARG A 49 12.18 16.91 4.91
CA ARG A 49 13.13 17.85 5.52
C ARG A 49 12.49 18.98 6.34
N SER A 50 11.26 19.38 6.01
CA SER A 50 10.58 20.51 6.66
C SER A 50 9.29 20.11 7.36
N PHE A 51 9.01 18.82 7.49
CA PHE A 51 7.74 18.35 8.04
C PHE A 51 7.75 18.28 9.57
N LYS A 52 8.59 17.39 10.13
CA LYS A 52 8.71 17.24 11.58
C LYS A 52 10.07 16.62 11.92
N ASP A 53 10.85 17.35 12.69
CA ASP A 53 12.11 16.91 13.31
C ASP A 53 11.79 16.11 14.59
N SER A 54 12.40 14.94 14.75
CA SER A 54 12.21 14.06 15.91
C SER A 54 13.43 13.95 16.82
N ASP A 55 14.63 14.36 16.37
CA ASP A 55 15.89 14.19 17.11
C ASP A 55 16.56 15.53 17.51
N GLY A 56 16.03 16.65 17.02
CA GLY A 56 16.43 18.00 17.37
C GLY A 56 17.60 18.55 16.53
N ASP A 57 17.92 17.94 15.39
CA ASP A 57 18.97 18.39 14.49
C ASP A 57 18.54 19.57 13.57
N GLY A 58 17.25 19.92 13.58
CA GLY A 58 16.64 20.99 12.77
C GLY A 58 16.16 20.53 11.40
N ILE A 59 16.21 19.23 11.09
CA ILE A 59 15.80 18.62 9.83
C ILE A 59 14.69 17.61 10.12
N GLY A 60 13.62 17.68 9.34
CA GLY A 60 12.55 16.68 9.44
C GLY A 60 12.99 15.31 8.93
N ASP A 61 12.51 14.26 9.59
CA ASP A 61 12.96 12.89 9.41
C ASP A 61 11.79 11.88 9.30
N LEU A 62 12.10 10.61 9.02
CA LEU A 62 11.10 9.55 8.86
C LEU A 62 10.38 9.21 10.18
N GLN A 63 11.02 9.36 11.32
CA GLN A 63 10.41 9.10 12.62
C GLN A 63 9.37 10.20 12.93
N GLY A 64 9.67 11.47 12.67
CA GLY A 64 8.75 12.58 12.80
C GLY A 64 7.50 12.41 11.91
N ILE A 65 7.67 11.91 10.70
CA ILE A 65 6.52 11.54 9.85
C ILE A 65 5.72 10.40 10.49
N THR A 66 6.39 9.35 10.96
CA THR A 66 5.75 8.18 11.60
C THR A 66 4.91 8.59 12.81
N GLU A 67 5.41 9.50 13.64
CA GLU A 67 4.69 10.05 14.78
C GLU A 67 3.44 10.85 14.40
N SER A 68 3.42 11.41 13.19
CA SER A 68 2.31 12.25 12.70
C SER A 68 1.24 11.46 11.94
N LEU A 69 1.46 10.17 11.66
CA LEU A 69 0.52 9.36 10.88
C LEU A 69 -0.86 9.23 11.53
N ASP A 70 -0.95 9.20 12.86
CA ASP A 70 -2.25 9.12 13.55
C ASP A 70 -3.08 10.39 13.25
N TYR A 71 -2.45 11.56 13.33
CA TYR A 71 -3.09 12.83 12.98
C TYR A 71 -3.51 12.89 11.51
N LEU A 72 -2.67 12.41 10.59
CA LEU A 72 -3.01 12.36 9.16
C LEU A 72 -4.19 11.41 8.90
N SER A 73 -4.24 10.28 9.61
CA SER A 73 -5.36 9.34 9.57
C SER A 73 -6.65 10.01 10.05
N ASP A 74 -6.60 10.74 11.17
CA ASP A 74 -7.76 11.46 11.73
C ASP A 74 -8.28 12.55 10.79
N LEU A 75 -7.40 13.17 9.99
CA LEU A 75 -7.76 14.13 8.96
C LEU A 75 -8.43 13.49 7.73
N GLY A 76 -8.44 12.15 7.64
CA GLY A 76 -9.00 11.40 6.51
C GLY A 76 -8.02 11.21 5.34
N VAL A 77 -6.72 11.44 5.56
CA VAL A 77 -5.70 11.17 4.54
C VAL A 77 -5.61 9.67 4.28
N SER A 78 -5.76 9.28 3.02
CA SER A 78 -5.73 7.87 2.60
C SER A 78 -4.38 7.46 2.00
N ALA A 79 -3.55 8.44 1.60
CA ALA A 79 -2.23 8.19 1.05
C ALA A 79 -1.24 9.32 1.36
N VAL A 80 0.00 8.96 1.69
CA VAL A 80 1.08 9.92 1.92
C VAL A 80 2.12 9.80 0.81
N CYS A 81 2.39 10.91 0.14
CA CYS A 81 3.39 11.02 -0.93
C CYS A 81 4.64 11.69 -0.36
N LEU A 82 5.73 10.94 -0.24
CA LEU A 82 7.00 11.48 0.27
C LEU A 82 7.80 12.12 -0.86
N ALA A 83 8.38 13.29 -0.58
CA ALA A 83 9.50 13.85 -1.36
C ALA A 83 10.71 12.88 -1.34
N PRO A 84 11.76 13.11 -2.16
CA PRO A 84 12.91 12.22 -2.18
C PRO A 84 13.55 12.05 -0.79
N ILE A 85 13.72 10.80 -0.38
CA ILE A 85 14.34 10.39 0.90
C ILE A 85 15.56 9.47 0.69
N PHE A 86 15.91 9.22 -0.57
CA PHE A 86 17.01 8.33 -0.93
C PHE A 86 18.33 9.08 -0.84
N SER A 87 19.40 8.32 -0.60
CA SER A 87 20.76 8.84 -0.53
C SER A 87 21.08 9.75 -1.72
N SER A 88 21.63 10.93 -1.41
CA SER A 88 21.92 11.96 -2.39
C SER A 88 23.08 12.84 -1.94
N PRO A 89 23.90 13.38 -2.87
CA PRO A 89 24.86 14.45 -2.57
C PRO A 89 24.20 15.76 -2.12
N MET A 90 22.87 15.87 -2.20
CA MET A 90 22.06 17.01 -1.75
C MET A 90 22.33 18.30 -2.54
N VAL A 91 22.81 18.21 -3.77
CA VAL A 91 23.03 19.36 -4.67
C VAL A 91 21.69 19.92 -5.16
N ASP A 92 20.69 19.05 -5.33
CA ASP A 92 19.31 19.39 -5.69
C ASP A 92 18.32 18.89 -4.63
N PHE A 93 18.68 19.09 -3.35
CA PHE A 93 17.84 18.75 -2.19
C PHE A 93 17.24 17.33 -2.22
N GLY A 94 18.01 16.35 -2.66
CA GLY A 94 17.62 14.94 -2.68
C GLY A 94 17.03 14.47 -4.01
N TYR A 95 16.84 15.35 -5.00
CA TYR A 95 16.44 14.94 -6.36
C TYR A 95 17.62 14.37 -7.16
N ASP A 96 18.86 14.71 -6.78
CA ASP A 96 20.11 14.14 -7.28
C ASP A 96 20.42 12.81 -6.56
N ILE A 97 19.57 11.81 -6.74
CA ILE A 97 19.73 10.52 -6.04
C ILE A 97 20.92 9.74 -6.60
N ASP A 98 21.81 9.30 -5.70
CA ASP A 98 22.95 8.45 -6.03
C ASP A 98 22.69 6.95 -5.77
N ASN A 99 21.87 6.62 -4.76
CA ASN A 99 21.56 5.25 -4.37
C ASN A 99 20.06 5.01 -4.16
N TYR A 100 19.53 4.20 -5.07
CA TYR A 100 18.13 3.79 -5.24
C TYR A 100 17.51 2.97 -4.11
N ILE A 101 18.35 2.35 -3.31
CA ILE A 101 17.95 1.28 -2.40
C ILE A 101 18.23 1.62 -0.94
N ASP A 102 18.81 2.79 -0.68
CA ASP A 102 19.15 3.24 0.66
C ASP A 102 18.54 4.60 0.97
N ILE A 103 18.29 4.83 2.25
CA ILE A 103 17.75 6.09 2.77
C ILE A 103 18.91 7.03 3.05
N ASP A 104 18.74 8.31 2.72
CA ASP A 104 19.74 9.31 3.07
C ASP A 104 19.84 9.41 4.60
N PRO A 105 21.05 9.30 5.19
CA PRO A 105 21.23 9.36 6.64
C PRO A 105 20.63 10.61 7.31
N ILE A 106 20.43 11.72 6.58
CA ILE A 106 19.77 12.91 7.18
C ILE A 106 18.30 12.65 7.52
N PHE A 107 17.67 11.67 6.87
CA PHE A 107 16.25 11.35 7.09
C PHE A 107 16.04 10.11 7.96
N GLY A 108 17.12 9.38 8.28
CA GLY A 108 17.10 8.19 9.12
C GLY A 108 17.62 6.94 8.39
N THR A 109 17.07 5.79 8.74
CA THR A 109 17.52 4.49 8.21
C THR A 109 16.43 3.77 7.41
N LEU A 110 16.83 2.74 6.65
CA LEU A 110 15.86 1.84 6.00
C LEU A 110 14.87 1.21 6.99
N LYS A 111 15.33 0.94 8.23
CA LYS A 111 14.47 0.40 9.29
C LYS A 111 13.40 1.41 9.75
N ASP A 112 13.72 2.69 9.74
CA ASP A 112 12.75 3.74 10.06
C ASP A 112 11.72 3.88 8.94
N PHE A 113 12.14 3.72 7.68
CA PHE A 113 11.22 3.62 6.56
C PHE A 113 10.29 2.39 6.68
N GLU A 114 10.82 1.22 7.05
CA GLU A 114 10.02 0.03 7.29
C GLU A 114 8.95 0.25 8.38
N ARG A 115 9.33 0.89 9.50
CA ARG A 115 8.40 1.25 10.59
C ARG A 115 7.30 2.19 10.13
N LEU A 116 7.65 3.21 9.33
CA LEU A 116 6.70 4.15 8.73
C LEU A 116 5.68 3.40 7.87
N VAL A 117 6.16 2.53 6.98
CA VAL A 117 5.30 1.74 6.08
C VAL A 117 4.40 0.81 6.87
N GLU A 118 4.92 0.16 7.90
CA GLU A 118 4.13 -0.75 8.74
C GLU A 118 3.03 0.01 9.50
N LYS A 119 3.35 1.17 10.09
CA LYS A 119 2.35 2.00 10.78
C LYS A 119 1.30 2.54 9.82
N ALA A 120 1.70 3.06 8.65
CA ALA A 120 0.77 3.55 7.65
C ALA A 120 -0.22 2.46 7.22
N LYS A 121 0.27 1.24 6.95
CA LYS A 121 -0.59 0.09 6.64
C LYS A 121 -1.60 -0.23 7.74
N ARG A 122 -1.19 -0.18 9.02
CA ARG A 122 -2.11 -0.41 10.16
C ARG A 122 -3.23 0.63 10.23
N LEU A 123 -2.95 1.86 9.81
CA LEU A 123 -3.91 2.96 9.76
C LEU A 123 -4.74 2.99 8.46
N GLY A 124 -4.50 2.07 7.53
CA GLY A 124 -5.14 2.10 6.21
C GLY A 124 -4.61 3.22 5.29
N ILE A 125 -3.49 3.85 5.66
CA ILE A 125 -2.80 4.85 4.84
C ILE A 125 -1.84 4.12 3.89
N ASN A 126 -1.95 4.40 2.59
CA ASN A 126 -1.02 3.88 1.60
C ASN A 126 0.22 4.77 1.48
N PRO A 127 1.43 4.33 1.89
CA PRO A 127 2.65 5.08 1.66
C PRO A 127 3.07 4.96 0.19
N ARG A 128 3.23 6.09 -0.51
CA ARG A 128 3.76 6.13 -1.88
C ARG A 128 5.06 6.93 -1.91
N PRO A 129 6.23 6.28 -2.10
CA PRO A 129 7.43 7.03 -2.46
C PRO A 129 7.22 7.65 -3.86
N ALA A 130 7.67 8.89 -4.06
CA ALA A 130 7.62 9.54 -5.37
C ALA A 130 8.44 8.71 -6.39
N GLY A 131 7.74 8.16 -7.41
CA GLY A 131 8.27 7.25 -8.43
C GLY A 131 7.19 6.34 -9.06
N ASN A 132 6.99 6.43 -10.38
CA ASN A 132 5.99 5.86 -11.32
C ASN A 132 5.08 4.63 -10.94
N LYS A 133 3.81 4.71 -11.40
CA LYS A 133 2.62 3.80 -11.41
C LYS A 133 2.76 2.31 -11.82
N ARG A 134 3.93 1.67 -11.81
CA ARG A 134 4.00 0.20 -11.90
C ARG A 134 5.06 -0.35 -10.96
N MET A 135 4.57 -1.05 -9.93
CA MET A 135 5.36 -1.79 -8.96
C MET A 135 6.32 -2.76 -9.65
N ARG A 136 7.57 -2.32 -9.86
CA ARG A 136 8.83 -3.07 -9.78
C ARG A 136 9.93 -2.06 -9.48
N PHE A 137 10.75 -2.36 -8.47
CA PHE A 137 11.93 -1.58 -8.06
C PHE A 137 12.65 -0.96 -9.27
N ARG A 138 12.56 0.37 -9.39
CA ARG A 138 13.44 1.28 -10.13
C ARG A 138 12.98 2.72 -9.84
N VAL A 139 13.55 3.30 -8.78
CA VAL A 139 14.46 4.45 -8.93
C VAL A 139 14.01 5.50 -9.97
N ALA A 140 13.39 6.58 -9.50
CA ALA A 140 13.39 7.90 -10.17
C ALA A 140 12.86 8.98 -9.22
N ALA A 141 13.72 9.96 -8.89
CA ALA A 141 13.33 11.27 -8.38
C ALA A 141 12.73 12.07 -9.53
N SER A 142 11.44 12.36 -9.46
CA SER A 142 10.85 13.53 -10.10
C SER A 142 9.39 13.56 -9.70
N SER A 143 9.03 14.63 -9.00
CA SER A 143 7.75 15.33 -9.02
C SER A 143 6.46 14.50 -8.95
N CYS A 144 5.61 14.90 -8.01
CA CYS A 144 4.20 14.56 -7.97
C CYS A 144 3.49 15.18 -9.21
N GLU A 145 3.78 14.69 -10.42
CA GLU A 145 3.01 15.03 -11.61
C GLU A 145 1.81 14.08 -11.68
N PHE A 146 0.70 14.56 -11.13
CA PHE A 146 -0.64 14.10 -11.46
C PHE A 146 -0.83 14.22 -12.98
N HIS A 147 -0.56 13.14 -13.71
CA HIS A 147 -1.12 12.99 -15.05
C HIS A 147 -2.61 12.69 -14.87
N HIS A 148 -3.42 13.70 -15.19
CA HIS A 148 -4.83 13.59 -15.60
C HIS A 148 -5.01 12.54 -16.70
#